data_AF-A0A1H3PPB4-F1
#
_entry.id   AF-A0A1H3PPB4-F1
#
_cell.length_a   1.000
_cell.length_b   1.000
_cell.length_c   1.000
_cell.angle_alpha   90.00
_cell.angle_beta   90.00
_cell.angle_gamma   90.00
#
_symmetry.space_group_name_H-M   'P 1'
#
loop_
_entity.id
_entity.type
_entity.pdbx_description
1 polymer ?
#
loop_
_entity_poly.entity_id
_entity_poly.type
_entity_poly.pdbx_seq_one_letter_code
_entity_poly.pdbx_strand_id
1 'polypeptide(L)'
;YDGHTLTASLEQVHKLTGIAPKEVYVDRGYRGHAVTDTVKVWIAGARRGVTVAIKKKLKRRSAVEPVIGHMKNDGRLGRNFLKGAAGDAMNALLCGAGYNLRKILRQLALLCARLGININRLLIDNMPNLQLSS
;
A
#
# COMPACT_ATOMS: atom_id res chain seq x y z
N TYR A 1 -13.71 9.01 -14.50
CA TYR A 1 -13.97 10.24 -13.71
C TYR A 1 -14.36 9.71 -12.34
N ASP A 2 -13.41 9.76 -11.39
CA ASP A 2 -13.38 8.78 -10.30
C ASP A 2 -13.65 9.42 -8.94
N GLY A 3 -13.97 10.70 -8.89
CA GLY A 3 -14.08 11.40 -7.60
C GLY A 3 -15.26 10.98 -6.74
N HIS A 4 -16.26 10.27 -7.30
CA HIS A 4 -17.29 9.60 -6.51
C HIS A 4 -16.75 8.47 -5.62
N THR A 5 -15.57 7.92 -5.93
CA THR A 5 -14.95 6.84 -5.15
C THR A 5 -14.19 7.35 -3.91
N LEU A 6 -13.92 8.66 -3.82
CA LEU A 6 -13.16 9.25 -2.71
C LEU A 6 -13.92 9.16 -1.38
N THR A 7 -15.23 9.44 -1.37
CA THR A 7 -16.08 9.31 -0.19
C THR A 7 -16.10 7.86 0.31
N ALA A 8 -16.36 6.90 -0.58
CA ALA A 8 -16.35 5.48 -0.24
C ALA A 8 -14.99 5.02 0.31
N SER A 9 -13.88 5.52 -0.25
CA SER A 9 -12.53 5.23 0.23
C SER A 9 -12.30 5.77 1.64
N LEU A 10 -12.79 6.97 1.95
CA LEU A 10 -12.66 7.57 3.28
C LEU A 10 -13.50 6.86 4.33
N GLU A 11 -14.74 6.49 3.99
CA GLU A 11 -15.58 5.65 4.84
C GLU A 11 -14.94 4.31 5.13
N GLN A 12 -14.34 3.67 4.11
CA GLN A 12 -13.64 2.41 4.27
C GLN A 12 -12.44 2.55 5.22
N VAL A 13 -11.64 3.62 5.10
CA VAL A 13 -10.53 3.89 6.02
C VAL A 13 -11.05 4.06 7.45
N HIS A 14 -12.14 4.80 7.63
CA HIS A 14 -12.73 4.99 8.96
C HIS A 14 -13.23 3.67 9.56
N LYS A 15 -13.93 2.84 8.76
CA LYS A 15 -14.39 1.51 9.21
C LYS A 15 -13.23 0.58 9.60
N LEU A 16 -12.12 0.61 8.86
CA LEU A 16 -10.98 -0.26 9.10
C LEU A 16 -10.08 0.20 10.25
N THR A 17 -10.00 1.50 10.50
CA THR A 17 -9.00 2.07 11.44
C THR A 17 -9.61 2.78 12.64
N GLY A 18 -10.92 3.08 12.61
CA GLY A 18 -11.60 3.95 13.59
C GLY A 18 -11.23 5.43 13.48
N ILE A 19 -10.35 5.81 12.56
CA ILE A 19 -9.77 7.17 12.47
C ILE A 19 -10.33 7.90 11.25
N ALA A 20 -10.83 9.12 11.46
CA ALA A 20 -11.23 10.02 10.38
C ALA A 20 -10.00 10.78 9.83
N PRO A 21 -9.63 10.62 8.55
CA PRO A 21 -8.47 11.30 7.97
C PRO A 21 -8.69 12.81 7.87
N LYS A 22 -7.72 13.61 8.35
CA LYS A 22 -7.76 15.09 8.26
C LYS A 22 -7.26 15.62 6.92
N GLU A 23 -6.36 14.89 6.28
CA GLU A 23 -5.76 15.26 4.99
C GLU A 23 -5.71 14.06 4.04
N VAL A 24 -5.96 14.30 2.76
CA VAL A 24 -5.91 13.27 1.71
C VAL A 24 -5.13 13.79 0.52
N TYR A 25 -4.37 12.91 -0.13
CA TYR A 25 -3.53 13.22 -1.29
C TYR A 25 -4.02 12.42 -2.49
N VAL A 26 -4.45 13.12 -3.54
CA VAL A 26 -5.14 12.51 -4.68
C VAL A 26 -4.51 12.94 -6.01
N ASP A 27 -4.74 12.13 -7.04
CA ASP A 27 -4.28 12.40 -8.40
C ASP A 27 -5.18 13.44 -9.08
N ARG A 28 -4.76 13.92 -10.25
CA ARG A 28 -5.47 14.98 -11.00
C ARG A 28 -6.90 14.62 -11.40
N GLY A 29 -7.22 13.33 -11.50
CA GLY A 29 -8.55 12.84 -11.84
C GLY A 29 -9.64 13.13 -10.80
N TYR A 30 -9.26 13.56 -9.59
CA TYR A 30 -10.17 13.91 -8.49
C TYR A 30 -10.52 15.41 -8.46
N ARG A 31 -10.15 16.17 -9.49
CA ARG A 31 -10.40 17.61 -9.56
C ARG A 31 -11.91 17.89 -9.66
N GLY A 32 -12.41 18.81 -8.83
CA GLY A 32 -13.82 19.20 -8.78
C GLY A 32 -14.64 18.53 -7.68
N HIS A 33 -14.07 17.58 -6.93
CA HIS A 33 -14.74 16.95 -5.80
C HIS A 33 -14.22 17.53 -4.49
N ALA A 34 -14.96 18.52 -3.96
CA ALA A 34 -14.77 18.99 -2.60
C ALA A 34 -15.38 17.94 -1.67
N VAL A 35 -14.56 16.99 -1.21
CA VAL A 35 -15.02 16.04 -0.19
C VAL A 35 -15.07 16.76 1.13
N THR A 36 -16.20 17.46 1.36
CA THR A 36 -16.66 18.07 2.61
C THR A 36 -15.68 19.02 3.31
N ASP A 37 -16.20 20.06 3.97
CA ASP A 37 -15.36 21.05 4.67
C ASP A 37 -14.47 20.46 5.77
N THR A 38 -14.69 19.20 6.14
CA THR A 38 -14.00 18.47 7.20
C THR A 38 -12.65 17.86 6.79
N VAL A 39 -12.40 17.61 5.49
CA VAL A 39 -11.19 16.89 5.03
C VAL A 39 -10.41 17.71 4.01
N LYS A 40 -9.13 17.96 4.30
CA LYS A 40 -8.27 18.73 3.40
C LYS A 40 -7.76 17.86 2.24
N VAL A 41 -8.25 18.12 1.03
CA VAL A 41 -7.85 17.38 -0.18
C VAL A 41 -6.72 18.10 -0.93
N TRP A 42 -5.59 17.42 -1.09
CA TRP A 42 -4.43 17.88 -1.84
C TRP A 42 -4.35 17.18 -3.19
N ILE A 43 -4.49 17.93 -4.29
CA ILE A 43 -4.49 17.39 -5.65
C ILE A 43 -3.08 17.49 -6.27
N ALA A 44 -2.64 16.44 -6.94
CA ALA A 44 -1.38 16.40 -7.66
C ALA A 44 -1.26 17.55 -8.70
N GLY A 45 -0.15 18.28 -8.65
CA GLY A 45 0.09 19.43 -9.53
C GLY A 45 -0.45 20.77 -9.01
N ALA A 46 -1.00 20.83 -7.79
CA ALA A 46 -1.29 22.09 -7.12
C ALA A 46 -0.02 22.95 -7.01
N ARG A 47 -0.12 24.24 -7.35
CA ARG A 47 0.99 25.21 -7.33
C ARG A 47 0.95 26.18 -6.14
N ARG A 48 -0.24 26.48 -5.61
CA ARG A 48 -0.43 27.44 -4.50
C ARG A 48 -0.59 26.70 -3.17
N GLY A 49 -0.01 27.23 -2.08
CA GLY A 49 -0.16 26.69 -0.72
C GLY A 49 0.52 25.34 -0.46
N VAL A 50 1.38 24.86 -1.37
CA VAL A 50 2.06 23.57 -1.27
C VAL A 50 3.43 23.76 -0.62
N THR A 51 3.56 23.33 0.63
CA THR A 51 4.86 23.26 1.32
C THR A 51 5.72 22.12 0.77
N VAL A 52 7.02 22.12 1.10
CA VAL A 52 7.95 21.03 0.73
C VAL A 52 7.44 19.66 1.22
N ALA A 53 6.87 19.61 2.43
CA ALA A 53 6.31 18.39 3.00
C ALA A 53 5.10 17.88 2.19
N ILE A 54 4.18 18.77 1.82
CA ILE A 54 3.01 18.45 0.99
C ILE A 54 3.46 17.97 -0.40
N LYS A 55 4.45 18.63 -1.00
CA LYS A 55 5.04 18.21 -2.29
C LYS A 55 5.62 16.80 -2.21
N LYS A 56 6.30 16.45 -1.11
CA LYS A 56 6.85 15.10 -0.89
C LYS A 56 5.74 14.05 -0.75
N LYS A 57 4.67 14.36 -0.02
CA LYS A 57 3.50 13.47 0.13
C LYS A 57 2.78 13.25 -1.21
N LEU A 58 2.58 14.31 -2.00
CA LEU A 58 2.04 14.22 -3.37
C LEU A 58 2.93 13.37 -4.29
N LYS A 59 4.26 13.58 -4.25
CA LYS A 59 5.21 12.76 -5.03
C LYS A 59 5.14 11.28 -4.64
N ARG A 60 5.03 10.98 -3.34
CA ARG A 60 4.85 9.60 -2.85
C ARG A 60 3.54 8.99 -3.35
N ARG A 61 2.44 9.75 -3.39
CA ARG A 61 1.17 9.29 -3.94
C ARG A 61 1.28 8.96 -5.42
N SER A 62 1.89 9.83 -6.23
CA SER A 62 2.06 9.60 -7.67
C SER A 62 2.95 8.39 -7.99
N ALA A 63 3.80 7.95 -7.06
CA ALA A 63 4.61 6.75 -7.22
C ALA A 63 3.80 5.44 -7.09
N VAL A 64 2.53 5.49 -6.67
CA VAL A 64 1.67 4.31 -6.56
C VAL A 64 1.32 3.74 -7.94
N GLU A 65 1.07 4.58 -8.95
CA GLU A 65 0.71 4.11 -10.29
C GLU A 65 1.82 3.27 -10.95
N PRO A 66 3.10 3.70 -10.95
CA PRO A 66 4.20 2.84 -11.40
C PRO A 66 4.28 1.51 -10.64
N VAL A 67 4.05 1.53 -9.32
CA VAL A 67 4.08 0.29 -8.51
C VAL A 67 2.95 -0.66 -8.93
N ILE A 68 1.74 -0.15 -9.16
CA ILE A 68 0.62 -0.95 -9.67
C ILE A 68 0.95 -1.50 -11.07
N GLY A 69 1.56 -0.70 -11.94
CA GLY A 69 2.05 -1.15 -13.25
C GLY A 69 3.02 -2.33 -13.14
N HIS A 70 4.05 -2.22 -12.29
CA HIS A 70 4.95 -3.32 -11.99
C HIS A 70 4.23 -4.52 -11.39
N MET A 71 3.24 -4.31 -10.52
CA MET A 71 2.46 -5.42 -9.96
C MET A 71 1.63 -6.14 -11.02
N LYS A 72 1.07 -5.44 -12.00
CA LYS A 72 0.33 -6.03 -13.12
C LYS A 72 1.24 -6.87 -14.01
N ASN A 73 2.40 -6.33 -14.39
CA ASN A 73 3.33 -6.97 -15.32
C ASN A 73 4.15 -8.08 -14.65
N ASP A 74 4.75 -7.78 -13.50
CA ASP A 74 5.74 -8.62 -12.83
C ASP A 74 5.17 -9.30 -11.57
N GLY A 75 4.18 -8.68 -10.93
CA GLY A 75 3.67 -9.04 -9.59
C GLY A 75 2.47 -9.97 -9.55
N ARG A 76 2.20 -10.74 -10.62
CA ARG A 76 1.06 -11.67 -10.77
C ARG A 76 -0.34 -11.03 -10.67
N LEU A 77 -0.45 -9.73 -10.43
CA LEU A 77 -1.74 -9.03 -10.35
C LEU A 77 -2.51 -9.13 -11.68
N GLY A 78 -1.81 -9.15 -12.83
CA GLY A 78 -2.41 -9.35 -14.14
C GLY A 78 -2.72 -10.81 -14.50
N ARG A 79 -2.39 -11.78 -13.65
CA ARG A 79 -2.59 -13.23 -13.90
C ARG A 79 -3.51 -13.81 -12.82
N ASN A 80 -4.79 -13.45 -12.88
CA ASN A 80 -5.80 -13.98 -11.98
C ASN A 80 -6.38 -15.30 -12.51
N PHE A 81 -6.31 -16.37 -11.70
CA PHE A 81 -6.93 -17.66 -11.99
C PHE A 81 -8.19 -17.92 -11.15
N LEU A 82 -8.53 -17.01 -10.24
CA LEU A 82 -9.73 -17.08 -9.41
C LEU A 82 -10.94 -16.59 -10.20
N LYS A 83 -12.10 -17.20 -9.94
CA LYS A 83 -13.33 -16.95 -10.71
C LYS A 83 -14.11 -15.75 -10.16
N GLY A 84 -14.55 -14.87 -11.06
CA GLY A 84 -15.48 -13.77 -10.77
C GLY A 84 -14.91 -12.62 -9.93
N ALA A 85 -15.74 -11.61 -9.67
CA ALA A 85 -15.33 -10.38 -9.00
C ALA A 85 -14.76 -10.59 -7.59
N ALA A 86 -15.29 -11.57 -6.85
CA ALA A 86 -14.72 -11.96 -5.55
C ALA A 86 -13.29 -12.51 -5.69
N GLY A 87 -13.07 -13.32 -6.73
CA GLY A 87 -11.74 -13.82 -7.10
C GLY A 87 -10.77 -12.70 -7.46
N ASP A 88 -11.21 -11.72 -8.25
CA ASP A 88 -10.41 -10.54 -8.60
C ASP A 88 -9.99 -9.75 -7.36
N ALA A 89 -10.93 -9.52 -6.44
CA ALA A 89 -10.65 -8.81 -5.19
C ALA A 89 -9.63 -9.58 -4.32
N MET A 90 -9.80 -10.90 -4.15
CA MET A 90 -8.86 -11.73 -3.39
C MET A 90 -7.46 -11.74 -4.02
N ASN A 91 -7.37 -11.90 -5.34
CA ASN A 91 -6.09 -11.88 -6.05
C ASN A 91 -5.38 -10.53 -5.88
N ALA A 92 -6.11 -9.41 -5.98
CA ALA A 92 -5.55 -8.09 -5.78
C ALA A 92 -5.00 -7.88 -4.36
N LEU A 93 -5.76 -8.30 -3.35
CA LEU A 93 -5.34 -8.23 -1.94
C LEU A 93 -4.09 -9.08 -1.68
N LEU A 94 -4.08 -10.34 -2.12
CA LEU A 94 -2.96 -11.25 -1.89
C LEU A 94 -1.70 -10.85 -2.67
N CYS A 95 -1.84 -10.39 -3.91
CA CYS A 95 -0.71 -9.84 -4.67
C CYS A 95 -0.11 -8.61 -3.97
N GLY A 96 -0.96 -7.71 -3.46
CA GLY A 96 -0.55 -6.55 -2.67
C GLY A 96 0.18 -6.93 -1.38
N ALA A 97 -0.38 -7.87 -0.61
CA ALA A 97 0.25 -8.39 0.59
C ALA A 97 1.62 -9.00 0.29
N GLY A 98 1.71 -9.87 -0.71
CA GLY A 98 2.98 -10.50 -1.13
C GLY A 98 4.02 -9.49 -1.63
N TYR A 99 3.61 -8.41 -2.29
CA TYR A 99 4.52 -7.32 -2.65
C TYR A 99 5.07 -6.59 -1.41
N ASN A 100 4.21 -6.27 -0.44
CA ASN A 100 4.62 -5.61 0.80
C ASN A 100 5.54 -6.50 1.66
N LEU A 101 5.22 -7.79 1.81
CA LEU A 101 6.05 -8.76 2.54
C LEU A 101 7.45 -8.86 1.94
N ARG A 102 7.57 -8.94 0.60
CA ARG A 102 8.89 -8.94 -0.08
C ARG A 102 9.71 -7.68 0.23
N LYS A 103 9.08 -6.51 0.35
CA LYS A 103 9.78 -5.27 0.71
C LYS A 103 10.27 -5.30 2.15
N ILE A 104 9.42 -5.75 3.09
CA ILE A 104 9.77 -5.89 4.51
C ILE A 104 10.95 -6.86 4.65
N LEU A 105 10.85 -8.05 4.06
CA LEU A 105 11.90 -9.07 4.10
C LEU A 105 13.23 -8.55 3.52
N ARG A 106 13.19 -7.78 2.42
CA ARG A 106 14.40 -7.16 1.86
C ARG A 106 15.04 -6.17 2.83
N GLN A 107 14.25 -5.35 3.52
CA GLN A 107 14.78 -4.40 4.49
C GLN A 107 15.35 -5.11 5.73
N LEU A 108 14.67 -6.14 6.21
CA LEU A 108 15.18 -6.97 7.30
C LEU A 108 16.48 -7.67 6.93
N ALA A 109 16.60 -8.17 5.70
CA ALA A 109 17.82 -8.77 5.20
C ALA A 109 18.99 -7.78 5.16
N LEU A 110 18.74 -6.55 4.68
CA LEU A 110 19.74 -5.47 4.69
C LEU A 110 20.12 -5.06 6.12
N LEU A 111 19.17 -5.02 7.04
CA LEU A 111 19.42 -4.73 8.45
C LEU A 111 20.30 -5.81 9.09
N CYS A 112 19.97 -7.09 8.88
CA CYS A 112 20.76 -8.21 9.39
C CYS A 112 22.20 -8.17 8.84
N ALA A 113 22.35 -7.92 7.53
CA ALA A 113 23.67 -7.76 6.91
C ALA A 113 24.47 -6.59 7.53
N ARG A 114 23.81 -5.45 7.82
CA ARG A 114 24.44 -4.30 8.46
C ARG A 114 24.86 -4.56 9.91
N LEU A 115 24.17 -5.45 10.60
CA LEU A 115 24.47 -5.84 11.98
C LEU A 115 25.37 -7.09 12.08
N GLY A 116 25.75 -7.69 10.96
CA GLY A 116 26.52 -8.94 10.93
C GLY A 116 25.74 -10.18 11.40
N ILE A 117 24.40 -10.11 11.42
CA ILE A 117 23.54 -11.21 11.84
C ILE A 117 23.35 -12.18 10.67
N ASN A 118 23.69 -13.45 10.87
CA ASN A 118 23.38 -14.50 9.93
C ASN A 118 21.91 -14.92 10.05
N ILE A 119 21.11 -14.58 9.04
CA ILE A 119 19.67 -14.87 8.99
C ILE A 119 19.39 -16.37 9.13
N ASN A 120 20.20 -17.24 8.51
CA ASN A 120 19.99 -18.69 8.58
C ASN A 120 20.17 -19.20 10.01
N ARG A 121 21.14 -18.66 10.74
CA ARG A 121 21.36 -18.99 12.15
C ARG A 121 20.18 -18.54 13.02
N LEU A 122 19.71 -17.31 12.83
CA LEU A 122 18.54 -16.79 13.55
C LEU A 122 17.28 -17.64 13.31
N LEU A 123 17.06 -18.09 12.07
CA LEU A 123 15.89 -18.91 11.74
C LEU A 123 15.96 -20.30 12.37
N ILE A 124 17.14 -20.94 12.37
CA ILE A 124 17.35 -22.25 12.99
C ILE A 124 17.17 -22.17 14.51
N ASP A 125 17.75 -21.15 15.15
CA ASP A 125 17.73 -20.97 16.61
C ASP A 125 16.31 -20.65 17.14
N ASN A 126 15.40 -20.15 16.29
CA ASN A 126 14.03 -19.78 16.66
C ASN A 126 12.96 -20.75 16.16
N MET A 127 13.32 -21.85 15.48
CA MET A 127 12.34 -22.90 15.21
C MET A 127 12.13 -23.70 16.50
N PRO A 128 10.93 -23.68 17.12
CA PRO A 128 10.65 -24.64 18.17
C PRO A 128 10.78 -26.03 17.54
N ASN A 129 11.48 -26.93 18.23
CA ASN A 129 11.51 -28.34 17.89
C ASN A 129 10.07 -28.83 17.80
N LEU A 130 9.53 -28.90 16.59
CA LEU A 130 8.33 -29.66 16.25
C LEU A 130 8.73 -31.14 16.32
N GLN A 131 9.06 -31.61 17.53
CA GLN A 131 8.97 -33.01 17.85
C GLN A 131 7.49 -33.35 17.81
N LEU A 132 7.04 -33.77 16.63
CA LEU A 132 5.84 -34.59 16.48
C LEU A 132 6.10 -35.85 17.30
N SER A 133 5.59 -35.89 18.54
CA SER A 133 5.47 -37.14 19.28
C SER A 133 4.41 -37.98 18.58
N SER A 134 4.87 -39.05 17.94
CA SER A 134 4.09 -40.17 17.44
C SER A 134 3.22 -40.81 18.52
#